data_AF-A0A7X5VPU2-F1
#
_entry.id   AF-A0A7X5VPU2-F1
#
_cell.length_a   1.000
_cell.length_b   1.000
_cell.length_c   1.000
_cell.angle_alpha   90.00
_cell.angle_beta   90.00
_cell.angle_gamma   90.00
#
_symmetry.space_group_name_H-M   'P 1'
#
loop_
_entity.id
_entity.type
_entity.pdbx_description
1 polymer ?
#
loop_
_entity_poly.entity_id
_entity_poly.type
_entity_poly.pdbx_seq_one_letter_code
_entity_poly.pdbx_strand_id
1 'polypeptide(L)'
;MRIVVLLSALGLNALLPANADMVEHPLCPIVQHQIQVNLEDRESDVALAESRLEATRAIFDMAEKLNKDGLIERIRYLAFKYENDTATIDLERRRLLLERHKAQRDIYVAFCSHSGDERRTRIQAAQRRYEQTDCRRLGEDLAIAEIDLAYQKEVLTSVKDLRENNVATLDEVILAELDVEQARQRVEHYSKRARACAD
;
A
#
# COMPACT_ATOMS: atom_id res chain seq x y z
N MET A 1 -3.75 -76.18 21.58
CA MET A 1 -4.62 -75.27 22.35
C MET A 1 -5.33 -74.38 21.34
N ARG A 2 -6.66 -74.54 21.21
CA ARG A 2 -7.53 -73.75 20.32
C ARG A 2 -8.04 -72.55 21.09
N ILE A 3 -7.92 -71.34 20.54
CA ILE A 3 -8.90 -70.27 20.76
C ILE A 3 -9.16 -69.61 19.39
N VAL A 4 -10.35 -69.92 18.87
CA VAL A 4 -11.05 -69.18 17.83
C VAL A 4 -12.18 -68.47 18.57
N VAL A 5 -12.21 -67.13 18.53
CA VAL A 5 -13.39 -66.29 18.82
C VAL A 5 -13.30 -65.13 17.83
N LEU A 6 -13.88 -65.29 16.64
CA LEU A 6 -15.22 -64.82 16.23
C LEU A 6 -15.35 -63.30 16.07
N LEU A 7 -15.50 -62.93 14.81
CA LEU A 7 -15.98 -61.66 14.28
C LEU A 7 -17.20 -61.09 15.02
N SER A 8 -17.19 -59.78 15.23
CA SER A 8 -18.38 -58.93 15.34
C SER A 8 -17.96 -57.52 14.87
N ALA A 9 -18.29 -57.19 13.63
CA ALA A 9 -19.26 -56.15 13.29
C ALA A 9 -18.78 -54.73 13.68
N LEU A 10 -18.24 -53.98 12.72
CA LEU A 10 -18.99 -52.94 12.00
C LEU A 10 -19.73 -51.99 12.96
N GLY A 11 -19.15 -50.81 13.19
CA GLY A 11 -19.91 -49.70 13.77
C GLY A 11 -19.07 -48.73 14.60
N LEU A 12 -18.12 -48.02 14.00
CA LEU A 12 -17.65 -46.73 14.52
C LEU A 12 -17.10 -45.85 13.38
N ASN A 13 -17.91 -45.73 12.33
CA ASN A 13 -17.98 -44.49 11.55
C ASN A 13 -19.07 -43.64 12.23
N ALA A 14 -18.67 -42.68 13.07
CA ALA A 14 -19.42 -41.45 13.35
C ALA A 14 -18.77 -40.74 14.54
N LEU A 15 -18.84 -39.41 14.51
CA LEU A 15 -18.45 -38.46 15.57
C LEU A 15 -17.02 -37.91 15.50
N LEU A 16 -16.58 -37.55 14.29
CA LEU A 16 -16.23 -36.13 14.14
C LEU A 16 -17.56 -35.40 13.95
N PRO A 17 -17.90 -34.35 14.73
CA PRO A 17 -18.95 -33.46 14.28
C PRO A 17 -18.46 -32.81 12.98
N ALA A 18 -18.93 -33.35 11.85
CA ALA A 18 -18.78 -32.77 10.51
C ALA A 18 -19.68 -31.54 10.31
N ASN A 19 -20.12 -30.92 11.40
CA ASN A 19 -20.88 -29.69 11.43
C ASN A 19 -20.12 -28.70 12.32
N ALA A 20 -18.93 -28.29 11.86
CA ALA A 20 -18.59 -26.90 12.08
C ALA A 20 -19.55 -26.14 11.15
N ASP A 21 -20.77 -25.90 11.63
CA ASP A 21 -21.59 -24.81 11.11
C ASP A 21 -20.67 -23.60 11.16
N MET A 22 -20.10 -23.23 10.01
CA MET A 22 -19.24 -22.07 9.90
C MET A 22 -20.14 -20.89 10.18
N VAL A 23 -20.17 -20.49 11.44
CA VAL A 23 -20.94 -19.38 11.95
C VAL A 23 -20.64 -18.21 11.03
N GLU A 24 -21.70 -17.75 10.37
CA GLU A 24 -21.75 -16.54 9.57
C GLU A 24 -20.87 -15.46 10.23
N HIS A 25 -19.89 -14.92 9.50
CA HIS A 25 -19.20 -13.75 9.99
C HIS A 25 -19.89 -12.51 9.38
N PRO A 26 -20.87 -11.90 10.08
CA PRO A 26 -21.67 -10.77 9.59
C PRO A 26 -20.85 -9.52 9.22
N LEU A 27 -19.53 -9.57 9.41
CA LEU A 27 -18.58 -8.51 9.11
C LEU A 27 -17.85 -8.73 7.78
N CYS A 28 -18.05 -9.86 7.09
CA CYS A 28 -17.35 -10.20 5.84
C CYS A 28 -17.34 -9.05 4.81
N PRO A 29 -18.47 -8.40 4.47
CA PRO A 29 -18.47 -7.30 3.50
C PRO A 29 -17.67 -6.07 3.96
N ILE A 30 -17.77 -5.71 5.24
CA ILE A 30 -17.05 -4.57 5.82
C ILE A 30 -15.55 -4.85 5.82
N VAL A 31 -15.15 -6.07 6.21
CA VAL A 31 -13.74 -6.49 6.24
C VAL A 31 -13.17 -6.57 4.82
N GLN A 32 -13.94 -7.08 3.85
CA GLN A 32 -13.52 -7.10 2.45
C GLN A 32 -13.27 -5.69 1.90
N HIS A 33 -14.18 -4.76 2.18
CA HIS A 33 -14.01 -3.36 1.79
C HIS A 33 -12.77 -2.73 2.45
N GLN A 34 -12.57 -2.93 3.76
CA GLN A 34 -11.36 -2.44 4.45
C GLN A 34 -10.07 -3.05 3.88
N ILE A 35 -10.07 -4.33 3.53
CA ILE A 35 -8.93 -4.99 2.88
C ILE A 35 -8.67 -4.38 1.50
N GLN A 36 -9.71 -4.08 0.74
CA GLN A 36 -9.58 -3.44 -0.57
C GLN A 36 -8.99 -2.04 -0.46
N VAL A 37 -9.48 -1.21 0.48
CA VAL A 37 -8.91 0.11 0.78
C VAL A 37 -7.43 -0.02 1.14
N ASN A 38 -7.08 -0.95 2.04
CA ASN A 38 -5.69 -1.17 2.43
C ASN A 38 -4.82 -1.61 1.24
N LEU A 39 -5.36 -2.40 0.30
CA LEU A 39 -4.61 -2.80 -0.89
C LEU A 39 -4.32 -1.61 -1.79
N GLU A 40 -5.31 -0.76 -2.03
CA GLU A 40 -5.16 0.45 -2.84
C GLU A 40 -4.13 1.42 -2.21
N ASP A 41 -4.17 1.59 -0.89
CA ASP A 41 -3.16 2.37 -0.16
C ASP A 41 -1.75 1.77 -0.33
N ARG A 42 -1.62 0.43 -0.29
CA ARG A 42 -0.33 -0.25 -0.48
C ARG A 42 0.19 -0.17 -1.92
N GLU A 43 -0.70 -0.15 -2.91
CA GLU A 43 -0.33 0.10 -4.31
C GLU A 43 0.21 1.53 -4.46
N SER A 44 -0.43 2.51 -3.83
CA SER A 44 0.07 3.89 -3.79
C SER A 44 1.44 3.98 -3.10
N ASP A 45 1.61 3.30 -1.96
CA ASP A 45 2.88 3.24 -1.23
C ASP A 45 4.03 2.73 -2.12
N VAL A 46 3.78 1.70 -2.95
CA VAL A 46 4.78 1.17 -3.89
C VAL A 46 5.12 2.21 -4.94
N ALA A 47 4.13 2.85 -5.57
CA ALA A 47 4.38 3.89 -6.58
C ALA A 47 5.21 5.07 -6.03
N LEU A 48 4.93 5.50 -4.79
CA LEU A 48 5.69 6.55 -4.11
C LEU A 48 7.15 6.14 -3.82
N ALA A 49 7.40 4.85 -3.56
CA ALA A 49 8.76 4.35 -3.37
C ALA A 49 9.50 4.16 -4.69
N GLU A 50 8.80 3.82 -5.77
CA GLU A 50 9.40 3.76 -7.11
C GLU A 50 9.89 5.14 -7.55
N SER A 51 9.08 6.19 -7.38
CA SER A 51 9.50 7.57 -7.69
C SER A 51 10.67 8.02 -6.81
N ARG A 52 10.66 7.68 -5.51
CA ARG A 52 11.79 7.96 -4.62
C ARG A 52 13.07 7.27 -5.07
N LEU A 53 12.99 5.99 -5.46
CA LEU A 53 14.15 5.25 -5.95
C LEU A 53 14.69 5.88 -7.24
N GLU A 54 13.83 6.31 -8.16
CA GLU A 54 14.24 6.98 -9.38
C GLU A 54 15.02 8.28 -9.09
N ALA A 55 14.49 9.14 -8.22
CA ALA A 55 15.15 10.39 -7.85
C ALA A 55 16.49 10.16 -7.11
N THR A 56 16.51 9.27 -6.12
CA THR A 56 17.75 8.94 -5.38
C THR A 56 18.80 8.29 -6.27
N ARG A 57 18.40 7.48 -7.25
CA ARG A 57 19.30 6.93 -8.27
C ARG A 57 19.89 8.04 -9.14
N ALA A 58 19.07 8.98 -9.62
CA ALA A 58 19.56 10.11 -10.41
C ALA A 58 20.61 10.93 -9.64
N ILE A 59 20.39 11.18 -8.35
CA ILE A 59 21.34 11.85 -7.46
C ILE A 59 22.61 11.02 -7.28
N PHE A 60 22.48 9.72 -7.03
CA PHE A 60 23.61 8.82 -6.86
C PHE A 60 24.47 8.71 -8.12
N ASP A 61 23.87 8.65 -9.32
CA ASP A 61 24.60 8.61 -10.59
C ASP A 61 25.45 9.88 -10.81
N MET A 62 24.98 11.05 -10.34
CA MET A 62 25.78 12.27 -10.33
C MET A 62 26.95 12.16 -9.35
N ALA A 63 26.70 11.68 -8.14
CA ALA A 63 27.73 11.48 -7.12
C ALA A 63 28.80 10.46 -7.59
N GLU A 64 28.41 9.42 -8.32
CA GLU A 64 29.32 8.42 -8.86
C GLU A 64 30.30 9.02 -9.88
N LYS A 65 29.81 9.91 -10.76
CA LYS A 65 30.65 10.65 -11.71
C LYS A 65 31.65 11.54 -10.98
N LEU A 66 31.18 12.34 -10.02
CA LEU A 66 32.06 13.20 -9.22
C LEU A 66 33.11 12.40 -8.43
N ASN A 67 32.76 11.21 -7.93
CA ASN A 67 33.69 10.34 -7.21
C ASN A 67 34.76 9.75 -8.13
N LYS A 68 34.43 9.38 -9.37
CA LYS A 68 35.40 8.93 -10.38
C LYS A 68 36.45 10.00 -10.67
N ASP A 69 36.04 11.27 -10.68
CA ASP A 69 36.92 12.41 -10.95
C ASP A 69 37.61 12.97 -9.70
N GLY A 70 37.34 12.41 -8.52
CA GLY A 70 37.89 12.90 -7.25
C GLY A 70 37.35 14.27 -6.81
N LEU A 71 36.17 14.67 -7.32
CA LEU A 71 35.55 15.99 -7.13
C LEU A 71 34.50 16.02 -6.01
N ILE A 72 34.31 14.91 -5.30
CA ILE A 72 33.39 14.81 -4.17
C ILE A 72 34.09 14.19 -2.97
N GLU A 73 33.79 14.71 -1.79
CA GLU A 73 34.25 14.11 -0.54
C GLU A 73 33.69 12.70 -0.37
N ARG A 74 34.56 11.77 0.04
CA ARG A 74 34.17 10.37 0.25
C ARG A 74 32.95 10.22 1.15
N ILE A 75 32.82 11.05 2.19
CA ILE A 75 31.68 10.97 3.12
C ILE A 75 30.36 11.34 2.44
N ARG A 76 30.38 12.35 1.55
CA ARG A 76 29.19 12.77 0.80
C ARG A 76 28.80 11.76 -0.26
N TYR A 77 29.77 11.16 -0.95
CA TYR A 77 29.52 10.03 -1.85
C TYR A 77 28.85 8.85 -1.12
N LEU A 78 29.38 8.47 0.06
CA LEU A 78 28.82 7.38 0.86
C LEU A 78 27.41 7.68 1.36
N ALA A 79 27.08 8.95 1.66
CA ALA A 79 25.72 9.35 2.01
C ALA A 79 24.74 9.12 0.85
N PHE A 80 25.06 9.60 -0.36
CA PHE A 80 24.21 9.36 -1.54
C PHE A 80 24.07 7.87 -1.88
N LYS A 81 25.16 7.09 -1.74
CA LYS A 81 25.09 5.64 -1.90
C LYS A 81 24.12 5.01 -0.89
N TYR A 82 24.24 5.39 0.38
CA TYR A 82 23.39 4.89 1.45
C TYR A 82 21.90 5.23 1.21
N GLU A 83 21.60 6.44 0.74
CA GLU A 83 20.23 6.85 0.42
C GLU A 83 19.63 6.02 -0.73
N ASN A 84 20.38 5.81 -1.81
CA ASN A 84 19.95 4.96 -2.93
C ASN A 84 19.76 3.49 -2.52
N ASP A 85 20.69 2.93 -1.73
CA ASP A 85 20.57 1.57 -1.20
C ASP A 85 19.34 1.44 -0.28
N THR A 86 19.09 2.44 0.56
CA THR A 86 17.92 2.48 1.45
C THR A 86 16.61 2.58 0.66
N ALA A 87 16.55 3.42 -0.37
CA ALA A 87 15.38 3.54 -1.24
C ALA A 87 15.09 2.22 -1.99
N THR A 88 16.14 1.50 -2.40
CA THR A 88 16.02 0.18 -3.03
C THR A 88 15.40 -0.83 -2.06
N ILE A 89 15.90 -0.89 -0.82
CA ILE A 89 15.38 -1.78 0.22
C ILE A 89 13.93 -1.42 0.58
N ASP A 90 13.60 -0.13 0.67
CA ASP A 90 12.25 0.32 1.00
C ASP A 90 11.24 -0.10 -0.08
N LEU A 91 11.59 0.06 -1.36
CA LEU A 91 10.74 -0.39 -2.47
C LEU A 91 10.46 -1.89 -2.39
N GLU A 92 11.50 -2.71 -2.21
CA GLU A 92 11.34 -4.17 -2.09
C GLU A 92 10.50 -4.55 -0.87
N ARG A 93 10.69 -3.87 0.27
CA ARG A 93 9.85 -4.06 1.46
C ARG A 93 8.39 -3.76 1.17
N ARG A 94 8.08 -2.65 0.49
CA ARG A 94 6.70 -2.27 0.16
C ARG A 94 6.06 -3.24 -0.81
N ARG A 95 6.80 -3.73 -1.81
CA ARG A 95 6.33 -4.80 -2.73
C ARG A 95 5.97 -6.08 -1.97
N LEU A 96 6.83 -6.53 -1.05
CA LEU A 96 6.54 -7.69 -0.21
C LEU A 96 5.30 -7.50 0.68
N LEU A 97 5.12 -6.29 1.23
CA LEU A 97 3.92 -5.96 2.01
C LEU A 97 2.66 -5.98 1.14
N LEU A 98 2.71 -5.43 -0.06
CA LEU A 98 1.59 -5.48 -1.02
C LEU A 98 1.22 -6.92 -1.35
N GLU A 99 2.19 -7.78 -1.69
CA GLU A 99 1.94 -9.20 -1.98
C GLU A 99 1.34 -9.94 -0.77
N ARG A 100 1.83 -9.65 0.44
CA ARG A 100 1.23 -10.18 1.67
C ARG A 100 -0.23 -9.77 1.83
N HIS A 101 -0.57 -8.50 1.55
CA HIS A 101 -1.94 -8.03 1.63
C HIS A 101 -2.83 -8.64 0.54
N LYS A 102 -2.30 -8.89 -0.67
CA LYS A 102 -3.02 -9.60 -1.74
C LYS A 102 -3.34 -11.03 -1.32
N ALA A 103 -2.37 -11.75 -0.77
CA ALA A 103 -2.59 -13.09 -0.23
C ALA A 103 -3.61 -13.10 0.91
N GLN A 104 -3.57 -12.09 1.80
CA GLN A 104 -4.56 -11.95 2.87
C GLN A 104 -5.97 -11.74 2.32
N ARG A 105 -6.14 -10.89 1.29
CA ARG A 105 -7.42 -10.72 0.60
C ARG A 105 -7.91 -12.05 0.05
N ASP A 106 -7.06 -12.80 -0.64
CA ASP A 106 -7.46 -14.05 -1.31
C ASP A 106 -7.92 -15.12 -0.30
N ILE A 107 -7.22 -15.25 0.83
CA ILE A 107 -7.64 -16.11 1.95
C ILE A 107 -9.01 -15.67 2.50
N TYR A 108 -9.20 -14.36 2.71
CA TYR A 108 -10.46 -13.83 3.24
C TYR A 108 -11.63 -14.00 2.27
N VAL A 109 -11.41 -13.79 0.97
CA VAL A 109 -12.44 -14.02 -0.06
C VAL A 109 -12.84 -15.49 -0.09
N ALA A 110 -11.88 -16.42 -0.03
CA ALA A 110 -12.15 -17.86 0.03
C ALA A 110 -12.91 -18.28 1.30
N PHE A 111 -12.66 -17.62 2.44
CA PHE A 111 -13.40 -17.85 3.68
C PHE A 111 -14.84 -17.31 3.60
N CYS A 112 -15.03 -16.11 3.05
CA CYS A 112 -16.34 -15.46 2.99
C CYS A 112 -17.27 -16.00 1.87
N SER A 113 -16.75 -16.76 0.88
CA SER A 113 -17.54 -17.30 -0.24
C SER A 113 -18.50 -18.45 0.10
N HIS A 114 -18.55 -18.89 1.36
CA HIS A 114 -19.39 -20.01 1.84
C HIS A 114 -20.60 -19.56 2.70
N SER A 115 -21.05 -18.30 2.59
CA SER A 115 -22.06 -17.73 3.48
C SER A 115 -23.47 -17.67 2.85
N GLY A 116 -24.44 -18.26 3.55
CA GLY A 116 -25.88 -18.16 3.27
C GLY A 116 -26.50 -16.91 3.89
N ASP A 117 -27.55 -16.41 3.24
CA ASP A 117 -28.10 -15.05 3.40
C ASP A 117 -29.18 -15.00 4.50
N GLU A 118 -28.87 -14.56 5.73
CA GLU A 118 -29.92 -14.35 6.76
C GLU A 118 -29.60 -13.36 7.91
N ARG A 119 -29.08 -12.16 7.62
CA ARG A 119 -29.23 -10.96 8.51
C ARG A 119 -28.94 -9.62 7.84
N ARG A 120 -29.57 -9.35 6.69
CA ARG A 120 -29.24 -8.23 5.78
C ARG A 120 -29.31 -6.80 6.34
N THR A 121 -30.30 -6.40 7.12
CA THR A 121 -30.60 -4.96 7.30
C THR A 121 -29.67 -4.18 8.24
N ARG A 122 -29.27 -4.74 9.39
CA ARG A 122 -28.37 -4.03 10.32
C ARG A 122 -26.94 -3.98 9.82
N ILE A 123 -26.49 -5.04 9.17
CA ILE A 123 -25.15 -5.15 8.58
C ILE A 123 -25.04 -4.19 7.40
N GLN A 124 -26.03 -4.15 6.51
CA GLN A 124 -26.07 -3.19 5.41
C GLN A 124 -26.08 -1.74 5.90
N ALA A 125 -26.79 -1.44 6.99
CA ALA A 125 -26.76 -0.10 7.59
C ALA A 125 -25.42 0.24 8.24
N ALA A 126 -24.70 -0.74 8.81
CA ALA A 126 -23.35 -0.54 9.32
C ALA A 126 -22.34 -0.35 8.18
N GLN A 127 -22.45 -1.16 7.13
CA GLN A 127 -21.64 -1.06 5.92
C GLN A 127 -21.80 0.30 5.23
N ARG A 128 -23.03 0.75 4.98
CA ARG A 128 -23.27 2.08 4.39
C ARG A 128 -22.69 3.22 5.22
N ARG A 129 -22.80 3.14 6.55
CA ARG A 129 -22.20 4.14 7.46
C ARG A 129 -20.68 4.13 7.42
N TYR A 130 -20.10 2.94 7.30
CA TYR A 130 -18.66 2.78 7.12
C TYR A 130 -18.21 3.42 5.79
N GLU A 131 -18.85 3.05 4.68
CA GLU A 131 -18.56 3.59 3.34
C GLU A 131 -18.72 5.12 3.30
N GLN A 132 -19.78 5.67 3.89
CA GLN A 132 -19.95 7.12 4.01
C GLN A 132 -18.83 7.80 4.81
N THR A 133 -18.35 7.15 5.87
CA THR A 133 -17.26 7.69 6.68
C THR A 133 -15.94 7.66 5.93
N ASP A 134 -15.66 6.57 5.20
CA ASP A 134 -14.48 6.43 4.35
C ASP A 134 -14.49 7.47 3.23
N CYS A 135 -15.63 7.60 2.53
CA CYS A 135 -15.79 8.60 1.46
C CYS A 135 -15.63 10.04 1.95
N ARG A 136 -16.16 10.38 3.13
CA ARG A 136 -15.94 11.70 3.72
C ARG A 136 -14.46 11.95 4.01
N ARG A 137 -13.80 10.98 4.66
CA ARG A 137 -12.37 11.07 4.97
C ARG A 137 -11.53 11.19 3.70
N LEU A 138 -11.86 10.43 2.67
CA LEU A 138 -11.20 10.48 1.37
C LEU A 138 -11.31 11.87 0.71
N GLY A 139 -12.45 12.54 0.88
CA GLY A 139 -12.61 13.92 0.44
C GLY A 139 -11.69 14.90 1.18
N GLU A 140 -11.51 14.71 2.49
CA GLU A 140 -10.56 15.50 3.31
C GLU A 140 -9.11 15.22 2.89
N ASP A 141 -8.75 13.94 2.71
CA ASP A 141 -7.41 13.51 2.29
C ASP A 141 -7.07 14.04 0.87
N LEU A 142 -8.04 14.04 -0.06
CA LEU A 142 -7.89 14.63 -1.38
C LEU A 142 -7.64 16.14 -1.31
N ALA A 143 -8.43 16.88 -0.54
CA ALA A 143 -8.27 18.33 -0.40
C ALA A 143 -6.89 18.70 0.18
N ILE A 144 -6.41 17.94 1.17
CA ILE A 144 -5.06 18.11 1.72
C ILE A 144 -4.00 17.83 0.65
N ALA A 145 -4.13 16.73 -0.10
CA ALA A 145 -3.18 16.38 -1.16
C ALA A 145 -3.12 17.44 -2.28
N GLU A 146 -4.25 18.07 -2.62
CA GLU A 146 -4.30 19.17 -3.59
C GLU A 146 -3.57 20.42 -3.09
N ILE A 147 -3.74 20.78 -1.81
CA ILE A 147 -2.99 21.87 -1.16
C ILE A 147 -1.50 21.56 -1.16
N ASP A 148 -1.11 20.35 -0.77
CA ASP A 148 0.29 19.90 -0.79
C ASP A 148 0.87 20.01 -2.21
N LEU A 149 0.15 19.56 -3.24
CA LEU A 149 0.61 19.66 -4.63
C LEU A 149 0.81 21.11 -5.07
N ALA A 150 -0.10 22.02 -4.70
CA ALA A 150 0.05 23.44 -5.01
C ALA A 150 1.29 24.02 -4.33
N TYR A 151 1.47 23.74 -3.03
CA TYR A 151 2.64 24.18 -2.27
C TYR A 151 3.95 23.64 -2.84
N GLN A 152 4.04 22.34 -3.14
CA GLN A 152 5.27 21.75 -3.69
C GLN A 152 5.63 22.32 -5.06
N LYS A 153 4.63 22.69 -5.88
CA LYS A 153 4.89 23.37 -7.16
C LYS A 153 5.53 24.75 -6.95
N GLU A 154 5.06 25.52 -5.96
CA GLU A 154 5.66 26.82 -5.63
C GLU A 154 7.09 26.69 -5.09
N VAL A 155 7.33 25.67 -4.26
CA VAL A 155 8.67 25.32 -3.78
C VAL A 155 9.58 24.97 -4.95
N LEU A 156 9.14 24.11 -5.87
CA LEU A 156 9.92 23.73 -7.05
C LEU A 156 10.27 24.95 -7.91
N THR A 157 9.33 25.86 -8.14
CA THR A 157 9.61 27.13 -8.84
C THR A 157 10.72 27.91 -8.13
N SER A 158 10.60 28.07 -6.81
CA SER A 158 11.61 28.79 -6.01
C SER A 158 12.98 28.12 -6.06
N VAL A 159 13.05 26.78 -5.99
CA VAL A 159 14.30 26.02 -6.07
C VAL A 159 14.93 26.14 -7.46
N LYS A 160 14.12 26.14 -8.53
CA LYS A 160 14.60 26.39 -9.91
C LYS A 160 15.15 27.80 -10.07
N ASP A 161 14.48 28.81 -9.52
CA ASP A 161 14.98 30.19 -9.53
C ASP A 161 16.32 30.30 -8.76
N LEU A 162 16.43 29.67 -7.59
CA LEU A 162 17.67 29.61 -6.83
C LEU A 162 18.78 28.88 -7.59
N ARG A 163 18.43 27.84 -8.37
CA ARG A 163 19.39 27.13 -9.22
C ARG A 163 19.93 28.01 -10.34
N GLU A 164 19.06 28.77 -11.01
CA GLU A 164 19.46 29.73 -12.05
C GLU A 164 20.39 30.81 -11.51
N ASN A 165 20.23 31.18 -10.23
CA ASN A 165 21.08 32.13 -9.53
C ASN A 165 22.30 31.48 -8.84
N ASN A 166 22.62 30.22 -9.14
CA ASN A 166 23.76 29.45 -8.58
C ASN A 166 23.75 29.28 -7.06
N VAL A 167 22.58 29.38 -6.42
CA VAL A 167 22.41 29.17 -4.98
C VAL A 167 22.08 27.71 -4.69
N ALA A 168 21.13 27.12 -5.44
CA ALA A 168 20.72 25.74 -5.26
C ALA A 168 21.57 24.76 -6.10
N THR A 169 21.77 23.56 -5.58
CA THR A 169 22.43 22.46 -6.28
C THR A 169 21.45 21.67 -7.15
N LEU A 170 21.96 20.82 -8.05
CA LEU A 170 21.10 20.05 -8.95
C LEU A 170 20.35 18.93 -8.22
N ASP A 171 20.94 18.33 -7.18
CA ASP A 171 20.27 17.37 -6.31
C ASP A 171 19.08 17.98 -5.57
N GLU A 172 19.17 19.24 -5.12
CA GLU A 172 18.03 19.95 -4.50
C GLU A 172 16.87 20.14 -5.49
N VAL A 173 17.16 20.42 -6.77
CA VAL A 173 16.11 20.49 -7.81
C VAL A 173 15.45 19.13 -8.00
N ILE A 174 16.23 18.05 -8.08
CA ILE A 174 15.69 16.69 -8.25
C ILE A 174 14.80 16.30 -7.06
N LEU A 175 15.19 16.64 -5.83
CA LEU A 175 14.37 16.38 -4.64
C LEU A 175 13.06 17.18 -4.67
N ALA A 176 13.10 18.45 -5.08
CA ALA A 176 11.87 19.24 -5.23
C ALA A 176 10.96 18.71 -6.36
N GLU A 177 11.53 18.19 -7.45
CA GLU A 177 10.77 17.52 -8.51
C GLU A 177 10.13 16.22 -8.01
N LEU A 178 10.84 15.45 -7.19
CA LEU A 178 10.29 14.28 -6.51
C LEU A 178 9.10 14.66 -5.62
N ASP A 179 9.20 15.72 -4.82
CA ASP A 179 8.12 16.15 -3.92
C ASP A 179 6.85 16.50 -4.69
N VAL A 180 6.98 17.19 -5.83
CA VAL A 180 5.86 17.47 -6.76
C VAL A 180 5.28 16.18 -7.32
N GLU A 181 6.12 15.26 -7.79
CA GLU A 181 5.67 13.99 -8.37
C GLU A 181 4.92 13.13 -7.34
N GLN A 182 5.43 13.02 -6.11
CA GLN A 182 4.76 12.28 -5.04
C GLN A 182 3.44 12.93 -4.62
N ALA A 183 3.38 14.26 -4.53
CA ALA A 183 2.13 14.96 -4.26
C ALA A 183 1.11 14.73 -5.39
N ARG A 184 1.56 14.75 -6.66
CA ARG A 184 0.72 14.46 -7.83
C ARG A 184 0.15 13.04 -7.79
N GLN A 185 0.99 12.05 -7.48
CA GLN A 185 0.57 10.65 -7.35
C GLN A 185 -0.48 10.47 -6.23
N ARG A 186 -0.33 11.16 -5.09
CA ARG A 186 -1.34 11.17 -4.01
C ARG A 186 -2.68 11.75 -4.47
N VAL A 187 -2.67 12.91 -5.14
CA VAL A 187 -3.89 13.52 -5.71
C VAL A 187 -4.56 12.58 -6.71
N GLU A 188 -3.80 11.98 -7.63
CA GLU A 188 -4.34 11.04 -8.62
C GLU A 188 -4.97 9.82 -7.95
N HIS A 189 -4.30 9.25 -6.95
CA HIS A 189 -4.79 8.12 -6.17
C HIS A 189 -6.11 8.45 -5.45
N TYR A 190 -6.16 9.54 -4.68
CA TYR A 190 -7.37 9.92 -3.94
C TYR A 190 -8.50 10.34 -4.88
N SER A 191 -8.20 11.06 -5.97
CA SER A 191 -9.20 11.46 -6.97
C SER A 191 -9.84 10.24 -7.64
N LYS A 192 -9.04 9.22 -8.01
CA LYS A 192 -9.54 7.98 -8.59
C LYS A 192 -10.50 7.27 -7.64
N ARG A 193 -10.17 7.18 -6.34
CA ARG A 193 -11.02 6.55 -5.32
C ARG A 193 -12.27 7.38 -5.02
N ALA A 194 -12.16 8.71 -4.99
CA ALA A 194 -13.27 9.60 -4.69
C ALA A 194 -14.39 9.50 -5.74
N ARG A 195 -14.06 9.14 -6.99
CA ARG A 195 -15.08 8.86 -8.02
C ARG A 195 -15.99 7.69 -7.64
N ALA A 196 -15.45 6.65 -7.01
CA ALA A 196 -16.25 5.51 -6.54
C ALA A 196 -17.18 5.87 -5.36
N CYS A 197 -17.02 7.05 -4.76
CA CYS A 197 -17.90 7.58 -3.73
C CYS A 197 -19.02 8.49 -4.28
N ALA A 198 -18.94 8.88 -5.55
CA ALA A 198 -19.93 9.74 -6.21
C ALA A 198 -21.02 8.94 -6.95
N ASP A 199 -20.75 7.65 -7.22
CA ASP A 199 -21.66 6.66 -7.81
C ASP A 199 -22.52 5.95 -6.73
#